data_AF-A0A496Z0Q4-F1
#
_entry.id   AF-A0A496Z0Q4-F1
#
_cell.length_a   1.000
_cell.length_b   1.000
_cell.length_c   1.000
_cell.angle_alpha   90.00
_cell.angle_beta   90.00
_cell.angle_gamma   90.00
#
_symmetry.space_group_name_H-M   'P 1'
#
loop_
_entity.id
_entity.type
_entity.pdbx_description
1 polymer ?
#
loop_
_entity_poly.entity_id
_entity_poly.type
_entity_poly.pdbx_seq_one_letter_code
_entity_poly.pdbx_strand_id
1 'polypeptide(L)' 'LKELVIDLAGVEMIDSIGLGVFIATHNSLSKTGGKLIVTNVPKDIYNLFRTMRLDQHFTVIGA' A
#
# COMPACT_ATOMS: atom_id res chain seq x y z
N LEU A 1 -0.78 2.50 -16.76
CA LEU A 1 0.18 1.61 -16.07
C LEU A 1 -0.58 0.37 -15.64
N LYS A 2 -0.11 -0.84 -15.96
CA LYS A 2 -0.82 -2.07 -15.54
C LYS A 2 -0.62 -2.36 -14.06
N GLU A 3 0.60 -2.18 -13.56
CA GLU A 3 0.97 -2.47 -12.17
C GLU A 3 1.97 -1.42 -11.68
N LEU A 4 1.78 -0.94 -10.45
CA LEU A 4 2.73 -0.12 -9.71
C LEU A 4 3.17 -0.89 -8.47
N VAL A 5 4.48 -1.11 -8.33
CA VAL A 5 5.06 -1.76 -7.16
C VAL A 5 5.80 -0.70 -6.32
N ILE A 6 5.45 -0.60 -5.04
CA ILE A 6 6.11 0.27 -4.07
C ILE A 6 6.82 -0.61 -3.05
N ASP A 7 8.14 -0.47 -2.94
CA ASP A 7 8.98 -1.19 -1.99
C ASP A 7 9.11 -0.39 -0.68
N LEU A 8 8.76 -1.01 0.45
CA LEU A 8 8.84 -0.43 1.79
C LEU A 8 10.02 -0.95 2.61
N ALA A 9 10.99 -1.61 1.99
CA ALA A 9 12.23 -1.99 2.66
C ALA A 9 12.89 -0.76 3.32
N GLY A 10 13.11 -0.82 4.63
CA GLY A 10 13.74 0.25 5.42
C GLY A 10 12.79 1.39 5.83
N VAL A 11 11.50 1.32 5.52
CA VAL A 11 10.51 2.28 6.02
C VAL A 11 10.16 1.92 7.46
N GLU A 12 10.34 2.83 8.41
CA GLU A 12 10.08 2.54 9.83
C GLU A 12 8.65 2.92 10.27
N MET A 13 8.04 3.90 9.61
CA MET A 13 6.73 4.43 10.00
C MET A 13 5.99 5.02 8.80
N ILE A 14 4.65 5.00 8.86
CA ILE A 14 3.77 5.73 7.95
C ILE A 14 2.81 6.57 8.81
N ASP A 15 2.67 7.85 8.48
CA ASP A 15 1.72 8.75 9.12
C ASP A 15 0.38 8.83 8.34
N SER A 16 -0.50 9.74 8.75
CA SER A 16 -1.80 9.92 8.09
C SER A 16 -1.68 10.42 6.65
N ILE A 17 -0.63 11.19 6.33
CA ILE A 17 -0.41 11.72 4.98
C ILE A 17 0.04 10.58 4.07
N GLY A 18 1.00 9.76 4.51
CA GLY A 18 1.46 8.59 3.77
C GLY A 18 0.33 7.61 3.46
N LEU A 19 -0.54 7.32 4.45
CA LEU A 19 -1.73 6.50 4.22
C LEU A 19 -2.65 7.09 3.15
N GLY A 20 -2.88 8.41 3.20
CA GLY A 20 -3.68 9.13 2.19
C GLY A 20 -3.10 8.97 0.78
N VAL A 21 -1.78 8.97 0.64
CA VAL A 21 -1.11 8.76 -0.64
C VAL A 21 -1.37 7.35 -1.17
N PHE A 22 -1.23 6.28 -0.37
CA PHE A 22 -1.53 4.92 -0.82
C PHE A 22 -2.98 4.77 -1.31
N ILE A 23 -3.93 5.35 -0.59
CA ILE A 23 -5.35 5.35 -0.98
C ILE A 23 -5.55 6.11 -2.30
N ALA A 24 -4.99 7.31 -2.43
CA ALA A 24 -5.10 8.11 -3.64
C ALA A 24 -4.46 7.41 -4.85
N THR A 25 -3.31 6.76 -4.65
CA THR A 25 -2.61 5.99 -5.68
C THR A 25 -3.45 4.80 -6.14
N HIS A 26 -4.01 4.01 -5.21
CA HIS A 26 -4.94 2.92 -5.54
C HIS A 26 -6.13 3.44 -6.34
N ASN A 27 -6.79 4.50 -5.88
CA ASN A 27 -7.95 5.09 -6.55
C ASN A 27 -7.64 5.56 -7.97
N SER A 28 -6.45 6.13 -8.17
CA SER A 28 -5.99 6.61 -9.48
C SER A 28 -5.71 5.45 -10.43
N LEU A 29 -5.06 4.39 -9.96
CA LEU A 29 -4.76 3.20 -10.75
C LEU A 29 -6.03 2.44 -11.13
N SER A 30 -6.95 2.24 -10.18
CA SER A 30 -8.22 1.51 -10.38
C SER A 30 -9.09 2.13 -11.49
N LYS A 31 -9.07 3.46 -11.66
CA LYS A 31 -9.77 4.15 -12.77
C LYS A 31 -9.28 3.74 -14.16
N THR A 32 -8.06 3.21 -14.25
CA THR A 32 -7.44 2.78 -15.51
C THR A 32 -7.24 1.26 -15.58
N GLY A 33 -7.80 0.51 -14.62
CA GLY A 33 -7.59 -0.93 -14.49
C GLY A 33 -6.19 -1.33 -14.02
N GLY A 34 -5.41 -0.37 -13.50
CA GLY A 34 -4.09 -0.61 -12.92
C GLY A 34 -4.19 -1.16 -11.49
N LYS A 35 -3.13 -1.84 -11.04
CA LYS A 35 -3.03 -2.41 -9.69
C LYS A 35 -1.91 -1.75 -8.89
N LEU A 36 -2.16 -1.58 -7.60
CA LEU A 36 -1.14 -1.21 -6.62
C LEU A 36 -0.67 -2.47 -5.89
N ILE A 37 0.64 -2.64 -5.80
CA ILE A 37 1.31 -3.69 -5.03
C ILE A 37 2.31 -3.00 -4.10
N VAL A 38 2.27 -3.35 -2.82
CA VAL A 38 3.21 -2.84 -1.83
C VAL A 38 4.02 -4.02 -1.30
N THR A 39 5.34 -3.96 -1.41
CA THR A 39 6.26 -5.07 -1.11
C THR A 39 7.24 -4.74 0.01
N ASN A 40 7.83 -5.78 0.60
CA ASN A 40 8.74 -5.71 1.74
C ASN A 40 8.16 -4.88 2.90
N VAL A 41 6.86 -5.03 3.14
CA VAL A 41 6.16 -4.25 4.16
C VAL A 41 6.57 -4.74 5.56
N PRO A 42 7.15 -3.86 6.40
CA PRO A 42 7.50 -4.22 7.77
C PRO A 42 6.27 -4.53 8.61
N LYS A 43 6.43 -5.43 9.59
CA LYS A 43 5.37 -5.91 10.49
C LYS A 43 4.39 -4.86 11.00
N ASP A 44 4.89 -3.76 11.52
CA ASP A 44 4.03 -2.74 12.15
C ASP A 44 3.17 -2.03 11.10
N ILE A 45 3.74 -1.75 9.92
CA ILE A 45 3.02 -1.16 8.79
C ILE A 45 2.05 -2.18 8.19
N TYR A 46 2.44 -3.46 8.11
CA TYR A 46 1.55 -4.52 7.65
C TYR A 46 0.31 -4.62 8.54
N ASN A 47 0.50 -4.63 9.87
CA ASN A 47 -0.59 -4.65 10.84
C ASN A 47 -1.46 -3.39 10.77
N LEU A 48 -0.86 -2.22 10.54
CA LEU A 48 -1.60 -0.98 10.31
C LEU A 48 -2.51 -1.10 9.07
N PHE A 49 -1.98 -1.56 7.93
CA PHE A 49 -2.77 -1.76 6.72
C PHE A 49 -3.90 -2.77 6.92
N ARG A 50 -3.64 -3.89 7.62
CA ARG A 50 -4.66 -4.90 7.98
C ARG A 50 -5.75 -4.33 8.87
N THR A 51 -5.35 -3.56 9.89
CA THR A 51 -6.29 -2.92 10.84
C THR A 51 -7.20 -1.93 10.12
N MET A 52 -6.65 -1.20 9.15
CA MET A 52 -7.39 -0.27 8.30
C MET A 52 -8.06 -0.94 7.09
N ARG A 53 -7.92 -2.26 6.93
CA ARG A 53 -8.45 -3.07 5.82
C ARG A 53 -7.95 -2.66 4.43
N LEU A 54 -6.83 -1.95 4.35
CA LEU A 54 -6.24 -1.49 3.09
C LEU A 54 -5.70 -2.65 2.24
N ASP A 55 -5.32 -3.75 2.89
CA ASP A 55 -4.95 -5.01 2.27
C ASP A 55 -6.10 -5.69 1.47
N GLN A 56 -7.35 -5.26 1.71
CA GLN A 56 -8.50 -5.72 0.92
C GLN A 56 -8.67 -4.93 -0.39
N HIS A 57 -7.97 -3.79 -0.52
CA HIS A 57 -8.06 -2.89 -1.67
C HIS A 57 -6.87 -3.01 -2.60
N PHE A 58 -5.66 -3.24 -2.07
CA PHE A 58 -4.46 -3.45 -2.86
C PHE A 58 -3.58 -4.55 -2.27
N THR A 59 -2.67 -5.09 -3.08
CA THR A 59 -1.83 -6.22 -2.67
C THR A 59 -0.74 -5.75 -1.71
N VAL A 60 -0.62 -6.44 -0.57
CA VAL A 60 0.40 -6.17 0.45
C VAL A 60 1.23 -7.43 0.66
N ILE A 61 2.54 -7.34 0.42
CA ILE A 61 3.51 -8.44 0.55
C ILE A 61 4.53 -8.03 1.60
N GLY A 62 4.54 -8.73 2.74
CA GLY A 62 5.39 -8.40 3.89
C GLY A 62 4.88 -9.05 5.17
N ALA A 63 5.61 -8.87 6.28
CA ALA A 63 5.29 -9.44 7.59
C ALA A 63 6.05 -8.81 8.75
#